data_AF-A0A2P4XP26-F1
#
_entry.id   AF-A0A2P4XP26-F1
#
_cell.length_a   1.000
_cell.length_b   1.000
_cell.length_c   1.000
_cell.angle_alpha   90.00
_cell.angle_beta   90.00
_cell.angle_gamma   90.00
#
_symmetry.space_group_name_H-M   'P 1'
#
loop_
_entity.id
_entity.type
_entity.pdbx_description
1 polymer ?
#
loop_
_entity_poly.entity_id
_entity_poly.type
_entity_poly.pdbx_seq_one_letter_code
_entity_poly.pdbx_strand_id
1 'polypeptide(L)'
;MSAHHHNMNNHRHSSSRLSSVRKRSTSTSIITLLEQLSLRVSSTRLSKRDVRYELHVEHVASQTRWRKTRSFDEYKTFQTQLLAALRLGHFCQAECPWLYTFVKSYFPGSGTIFGLGGHSDCAVEKRRDALEHVVTSLQKFVVNRQNAAACSILAGSVTQLVADFVLGDVSDKIHRWGFLSLTLAH
;
A
#
# COMPACT_ATOMS: atom_id res chain seq x y z
N MET A 1 26.25 43.90 -49.14
CA MET A 1 26.93 42.68 -48.64
C MET A 1 26.38 42.41 -47.25
N SER A 2 25.46 41.44 -47.14
CA SER A 2 24.79 41.07 -45.89
C SER A 2 25.61 40.08 -45.09
N ALA A 3 25.63 40.22 -43.76
CA ALA A 3 25.76 39.10 -42.84
C ALA A 3 25.12 39.45 -41.48
N HIS A 4 23.93 38.90 -41.25
CA HIS A 4 23.28 38.73 -39.95
C HIS A 4 23.60 37.33 -39.38
N HIS A 5 23.24 37.12 -38.11
CA HIS A 5 23.08 35.86 -37.36
C HIS A 5 24.29 35.38 -36.52
N HIS A 6 24.12 34.82 -35.32
CA HIS A 6 23.11 34.89 -34.25
C HIS A 6 23.76 34.11 -33.08
N ASN A 7 23.65 34.63 -31.87
CA ASN A 7 23.90 33.91 -30.62
C ASN A 7 22.85 32.79 -30.45
N MET A 8 23.24 31.55 -30.11
CA MET A 8 22.39 30.63 -29.32
C MET A 8 23.13 29.37 -28.81
N ASN A 9 22.91 29.15 -27.51
CA ASN A 9 22.69 27.90 -26.80
C ASN A 9 23.75 26.80 -26.75
N ASN A 10 24.20 26.52 -25.51
CA ASN A 10 24.38 25.15 -25.08
C ASN A 10 23.89 24.97 -23.63
N HIS A 11 22.59 24.72 -23.47
CA HIS A 11 22.04 24.07 -22.27
C HIS A 11 22.40 22.59 -22.32
N ARG A 12 23.21 22.10 -21.37
CA ARG A 12 23.44 20.66 -21.19
C ARG A 12 22.88 20.18 -19.86
N HIS A 13 21.86 19.32 -20.01
CA HIS A 13 21.18 18.54 -19.00
C HIS A 13 22.12 17.69 -18.15
N SER A 14 22.21 17.96 -16.85
CA SER A 14 22.96 17.11 -15.88
C SER A 14 22.11 16.64 -14.67
N SER A 15 20.82 16.97 -14.61
CA SER A 15 20.00 16.75 -13.40
C SER A 15 19.32 15.37 -13.28
N SER A 16 19.43 14.49 -14.29
CA SER A 16 18.68 13.22 -14.33
C SER A 16 19.39 12.01 -13.70
N ARG A 17 20.72 12.02 -13.60
CA ARG A 17 21.49 10.87 -13.08
C ARG A 17 21.46 10.77 -11.55
N LEU A 18 21.49 11.90 -10.85
CA LEU A 18 21.51 11.95 -9.38
C LEU A 18 20.15 11.59 -8.75
N SER A 19 19.04 11.90 -9.43
CA SER A 19 17.69 11.56 -8.97
C SER A 19 17.37 10.07 -9.13
N SER A 20 17.93 9.42 -10.16
CA SER A 20 17.80 7.97 -10.36
C SER A 20 18.59 7.16 -9.32
N VAL A 21 19.81 7.59 -8.97
CA VAL A 21 20.63 6.93 -7.94
C VAL A 21 19.96 7.04 -6.57
N ARG A 22 19.52 8.24 -6.14
CA ARG A 22 18.81 8.41 -4.85
C ARG A 22 17.53 7.58 -4.76
N LYS A 23 16.72 7.54 -5.82
CA LYS A 23 15.48 6.73 -5.84
C LYS A 23 15.76 5.23 -5.74
N ARG A 24 16.81 4.74 -6.41
CA ARG A 24 17.18 3.33 -6.39
C ARG A 24 17.70 2.89 -5.01
N SER A 25 18.53 3.72 -4.36
CA SER A 25 19.03 3.46 -3.00
C SER A 25 17.89 3.33 -1.98
N THR A 26 16.91 4.23 -2.03
CA THR A 26 15.75 4.19 -1.12
C THR A 26 14.85 2.97 -1.37
N SER A 27 14.61 2.61 -2.63
CA SER A 27 13.80 1.43 -2.96
C SER A 27 14.40 0.11 -2.43
N THR A 28 15.73 -0.04 -2.51
CA THR A 28 16.41 -1.23 -1.99
C THR A 28 16.31 -1.32 -0.47
N SER A 29 16.50 -0.20 0.24
CA SER A 29 16.33 -0.15 1.71
C SER A 29 14.90 -0.48 2.15
N ILE A 30 13.89 0.00 1.40
CA ILE A 30 12.48 -0.31 1.67
C ILE A 30 12.20 -1.81 1.43
N ILE A 31 12.72 -2.38 0.34
CA ILE A 31 12.56 -3.81 0.04
C ILE A 31 13.15 -4.66 1.16
N THR A 32 14.37 -4.36 1.62
CA THR A 32 15.00 -5.10 2.73
C THR A 32 14.22 -4.98 4.03
N LEU A 33 13.64 -3.80 4.30
CA LEU A 33 12.81 -3.60 5.48
C LEU A 33 11.52 -4.42 5.39
N LEU A 34 10.81 -4.37 4.25
CA LEU A 34 9.60 -5.14 4.00
C LEU A 34 9.85 -6.66 4.06
N GLU A 35 11.02 -7.13 3.64
CA GLU A 35 11.43 -8.54 3.72
C GLU A 35 11.51 -9.04 5.17
N GLN A 36 11.77 -8.14 6.13
CA GLN A 36 11.89 -8.47 7.56
C GLN A 36 10.56 -8.36 8.33
N LEU A 37 9.43 -8.12 7.64
CA LEU A 37 8.12 -7.99 8.28
C LEU A 37 7.29 -9.27 8.18
N SER A 38 6.59 -9.60 9.24
CA SER A 38 5.48 -10.54 9.25
C SER A 38 4.17 -9.75 9.30
N LEU A 39 3.25 -10.04 8.38
CA LEU A 39 1.97 -9.33 8.24
C LEU A 39 0.81 -10.28 8.57
N ARG A 40 -0.08 -9.84 9.45
CA ARG A 40 -1.34 -10.54 9.79
C ARG A 40 -2.50 -9.56 9.80
N VAL A 41 -3.71 -10.01 9.51
CA VAL A 41 -4.91 -9.17 9.61
C VAL A 41 -5.89 -9.81 10.57
N SER A 42 -6.32 -9.07 11.59
CA SER A 42 -7.46 -9.42 12.44
C SER A 42 -8.67 -8.54 12.11
N SER A 43 -9.87 -9.04 12.40
CA SER A 43 -11.09 -8.24 12.35
C SER A 43 -11.48 -7.83 13.77
N THR A 44 -11.94 -6.59 13.95
CA THR A 44 -12.46 -6.08 15.22
C THR A 44 -13.82 -5.45 14.95
N ARG A 45 -14.85 -5.91 15.68
CA ARG A 45 -16.19 -5.33 15.60
C ARG A 45 -16.37 -4.30 16.71
N LEU A 46 -16.63 -3.06 16.32
CA LEU A 46 -17.00 -1.99 17.23
C LEU A 46 -18.52 -1.89 17.36
N SER A 47 -19.28 -2.28 16.32
CA SER A 47 -20.73 -2.39 16.37
C SER A 47 -21.25 -3.36 15.29
N LYS A 48 -22.59 -3.55 15.20
CA LYS A 48 -23.22 -4.34 14.12
C LYS A 48 -22.85 -3.83 12.71
N ARG A 49 -22.55 -2.54 12.55
CA ARG A 49 -22.21 -1.93 11.26
C ARG A 49 -20.76 -1.47 11.15
N ASP A 50 -20.06 -1.31 12.27
CA ASP A 50 -18.67 -0.85 12.28
C ASP A 50 -17.72 -2.04 12.50
N VAL A 51 -17.09 -2.45 11.40
CA VAL A 51 -16.07 -3.50 11.34
C VAL A 51 -14.76 -2.86 10.91
N ARG A 52 -13.73 -3.03 11.73
CA ARG A 52 -12.37 -2.59 11.45
C ARG A 52 -11.46 -3.79 11.21
N TYR A 53 -10.43 -3.58 10.40
CA TYR A 53 -9.40 -4.56 10.13
C TYR A 53 -8.10 -4.04 10.74
N GLU A 54 -7.53 -4.79 11.67
CA GLU A 54 -6.24 -4.49 12.26
C GLU A 54 -5.15 -5.23 11.51
N LEU A 55 -4.28 -4.48 10.82
CA LEU A 55 -3.04 -4.99 10.26
C LEU A 55 -2.00 -5.05 11.39
N HIS A 56 -1.63 -6.26 11.79
CA HIS A 56 -0.52 -6.53 12.70
C HIS A 56 0.75 -6.64 11.88
N VAL A 57 1.75 -5.88 12.28
CA VAL A 57 3.07 -5.86 11.66
C VAL A 57 4.09 -6.20 12.72
N GLU A 58 4.90 -7.21 12.45
CA GLU A 58 5.98 -7.65 13.32
C GLU A 58 7.29 -7.62 12.55
N HIS A 59 8.26 -6.86 13.05
CA HIS A 59 9.60 -6.87 12.52
C HIS A 59 10.40 -8.01 13.15
N VAL A 60 10.70 -9.04 12.34
CA VAL A 60 11.23 -10.34 12.82
C VAL A 60 12.58 -10.16 13.52
N ALA A 61 13.46 -9.30 12.99
CA ALA A 61 14.81 -9.13 13.52
C ALA A 61 14.86 -8.43 14.89
N SER A 62 13.95 -7.47 15.14
CA SER A 62 13.90 -6.72 16.41
C SER A 62 12.77 -7.16 17.33
N GLN A 63 11.94 -8.12 16.90
CA GLN A 63 10.72 -8.57 17.59
C GLN A 63 9.76 -7.42 17.94
N THR A 64 9.88 -6.30 17.22
CA THR A 64 9.03 -5.12 17.43
C THR A 64 7.72 -5.33 16.70
N ARG A 65 6.60 -5.15 17.41
CA ARG A 65 5.26 -5.31 16.86
C ARG A 65 4.47 -4.02 16.98
N TRP A 66 3.71 -3.70 15.96
CA TRP A 66 2.73 -2.62 15.97
C TRP A 66 1.49 -3.02 15.20
N ARG A 67 0.41 -2.26 15.38
CA ARG A 67 -0.88 -2.54 14.76
C ARG A 67 -1.42 -1.29 14.10
N LYS A 68 -2.15 -1.49 13.01
CA LYS A 68 -2.82 -0.41 12.29
C LYS A 68 -4.27 -0.77 12.04
N THR A 69 -5.15 0.00 12.66
CA THR A 69 -6.60 -0.15 12.46
C THR A 69 -7.01 0.58 11.19
N ARG A 70 -7.54 -0.15 10.22
CA ARG A 70 -8.02 0.39 8.94
C ARG A 70 -9.46 -0.05 8.67
N SER A 71 -10.25 0.84 8.11
CA SER A 71 -11.57 0.54 7.55
C SER A 71 -11.44 -0.23 6.25
N PHE A 72 -12.53 -0.87 5.82
CA PHE A 72 -12.55 -1.54 4.52
C PHE A 72 -12.35 -0.57 3.35
N ASP A 73 -12.87 0.65 3.46
CA ASP A 73 -12.73 1.69 2.43
C ASP A 73 -11.28 2.14 2.24
N GLU A 74 -10.47 2.14 3.30
CA GLU A 74 -9.03 2.38 3.20
C GLU A 74 -8.32 1.29 2.38
N TYR A 75 -8.71 0.02 2.54
CA TYR A 75 -8.20 -1.07 1.70
C TYR A 75 -8.66 -0.93 0.23
N LYS A 76 -9.89 -0.46 -0.02
CA LYS A 76 -10.38 -0.19 -1.38
C LYS A 76 -9.66 0.99 -2.03
N THR A 77 -9.35 2.02 -1.25
CA THR A 77 -8.54 3.15 -1.69
C THR A 77 -7.15 2.69 -2.06
N PHE A 78 -6.52 1.87 -1.20
CA PHE A 78 -5.23 1.24 -1.47
C PHE A 78 -5.25 0.37 -2.73
N GLN A 79 -6.29 -0.45 -2.93
CA GLN A 79 -6.49 -1.23 -4.16
C GLN A 79 -6.49 -0.32 -5.40
N THR A 80 -7.26 0.77 -5.34
CA THR A 80 -7.39 1.71 -6.45
C THR A 80 -6.05 2.37 -6.77
N GLN A 81 -5.31 2.79 -5.73
CA GLN A 81 -3.97 3.36 -5.87
C GLN A 81 -2.98 2.36 -6.48
N LEU A 82 -3.01 1.09 -6.06
CA LEU A 82 -2.17 0.02 -6.63
C LEU A 82 -2.47 -0.20 -8.11
N LEU A 83 -3.74 -0.34 -8.48
CA LEU A 83 -4.14 -0.56 -9.87
C LEU A 83 -3.76 0.63 -10.77
N ALA A 84 -3.90 1.85 -10.26
CA ALA A 84 -3.46 3.06 -10.96
C ALA A 84 -1.93 3.10 -11.12
N ALA A 85 -1.18 2.79 -10.07
CA ALA A 85 0.28 2.77 -10.09
C ALA A 85 0.84 1.67 -11.01
N LEU A 86 0.20 0.49 -11.02
CA LEU A 86 0.60 -0.62 -11.88
C LEU A 86 0.41 -0.33 -13.36
N ARG A 87 -0.37 0.69 -13.77
CA ARG A 87 -0.57 1.11 -15.16
C ARG A 87 -0.77 -0.07 -16.11
N LEU A 88 -2.01 -0.50 -16.31
CA LEU A 88 -2.34 -1.60 -17.22
C LEU A 88 -1.64 -1.42 -18.58
N GLY A 89 -0.91 -2.44 -19.03
CA GLY A 89 -0.27 -2.46 -20.36
C GLY A 89 1.13 -1.86 -20.45
N HIS A 90 1.83 -1.61 -19.33
CA HIS A 90 3.27 -1.30 -19.40
C HIS A 90 4.09 -2.54 -19.78
N PHE A 91 5.19 -2.32 -20.50
CA PHE A 91 6.11 -3.39 -20.91
C PHE A 91 7.21 -3.55 -19.84
N CYS A 92 7.24 -4.71 -19.19
CA CYS A 92 8.32 -5.12 -18.29
C CYS A 92 8.51 -6.64 -18.33
N GLN A 93 9.61 -7.13 -17.73
CA GLN A 93 9.88 -8.57 -17.61
C GLN A 93 9.45 -9.15 -16.26
N ALA A 94 8.78 -8.35 -15.43
CA ALA A 94 8.21 -8.80 -14.17
C ALA A 94 6.80 -9.37 -14.38
N GLU A 95 6.29 -10.08 -13.39
CA GLU A 95 4.93 -10.64 -13.38
C GLU A 95 3.83 -9.59 -13.11
N CYS A 96 4.04 -8.34 -13.53
CA CYS A 96 3.11 -7.24 -13.28
C CYS A 96 1.69 -7.44 -13.85
N PRO A 97 1.49 -8.11 -15.01
CA PRO A 97 0.15 -8.46 -15.47
C PRO A 97 -0.60 -9.37 -14.49
N TRP A 98 0.10 -10.35 -13.90
CA TRP A 98 -0.47 -11.22 -12.87
C TRP A 98 -0.80 -10.44 -11.59
N LEU A 99 0.09 -9.54 -11.15
CA LEU A 99 -0.18 -8.73 -9.97
C LEU A 99 -1.41 -7.84 -10.16
N TYR A 100 -1.57 -7.25 -11.35
CA TYR A 100 -2.74 -6.44 -11.67
C TYR A 100 -4.04 -7.26 -11.59
N THR A 101 -4.08 -8.45 -12.21
CA THR A 101 -5.28 -9.30 -12.16
C THR A 101 -5.56 -9.82 -10.77
N PHE A 102 -4.53 -10.18 -10.00
CA PHE A 102 -4.64 -10.58 -8.60
C PHE A 102 -5.26 -9.45 -7.75
N VAL A 103 -4.69 -8.24 -7.80
CA VAL A 103 -5.21 -7.08 -7.05
C VAL A 103 -6.62 -6.72 -7.50
N LYS A 104 -6.93 -6.82 -8.79
CA LYS A 104 -8.27 -6.48 -9.31
C LYS A 104 -9.34 -7.48 -8.84
N SER A 105 -9.03 -8.77 -8.88
CA SER A 105 -10.03 -9.84 -8.72
C SER A 105 -10.12 -10.40 -7.31
N TYR A 106 -9.02 -10.41 -6.55
CA TYR A 106 -8.96 -11.06 -5.25
C TYR A 106 -9.43 -10.16 -4.10
N PHE A 107 -9.30 -8.84 -4.24
CA PHE A 107 -9.85 -7.92 -3.25
C PHE A 107 -11.36 -8.14 -3.13
N PRO A 108 -11.89 -8.33 -1.91
CA PRO A 108 -13.31 -8.56 -1.73
C PRO A 108 -14.11 -7.37 -2.28
N GLY A 109 -15.24 -7.67 -2.90
CA GLY A 109 -16.15 -6.66 -3.41
C GLY A 109 -16.77 -5.82 -2.28
N SER A 110 -17.18 -4.60 -2.62
CA SER A 110 -18.09 -3.78 -1.78
C SER A 110 -19.51 -4.33 -1.77
N GLY A 111 -19.86 -5.17 -2.75
CA GLY A 111 -21.14 -5.85 -2.83
C GLY A 111 -21.38 -6.76 -1.63
N THR A 112 -22.63 -6.77 -1.16
CA THR A 112 -23.22 -7.77 -0.27
C THR A 112 -23.13 -9.14 -0.93
N ILE A 113 -21.97 -9.78 -0.85
CA ILE A 113 -21.81 -11.11 -1.46
C ILE A 113 -22.64 -12.08 -0.61
N PHE A 114 -23.78 -12.51 -1.18
CA PHE A 114 -24.72 -13.54 -0.71
C PHE A 114 -25.81 -13.18 0.31
N GLY A 115 -26.54 -12.07 0.16
CA GLY A 115 -27.93 -11.93 0.67
C GLY A 115 -28.15 -11.93 2.20
N LEU A 116 -27.17 -12.36 3.00
CA LEU A 116 -27.02 -12.04 4.40
C LEU A 116 -26.12 -10.81 4.46
N GLY A 117 -26.58 -9.74 5.11
CA GLY A 117 -25.91 -8.44 5.11
C GLY A 117 -24.38 -8.55 5.27
N GLY A 118 -23.64 -7.66 4.59
CA GLY A 118 -22.16 -7.62 4.54
C GLY A 118 -21.45 -7.38 5.89
N HIS A 119 -22.17 -7.64 6.98
CA HIS A 119 -21.82 -7.56 8.38
C HIS A 119 -21.96 -8.91 9.10
N SER A 120 -22.28 -10.03 8.46
CA SER A 120 -22.25 -11.35 9.12
C SER A 120 -20.83 -11.74 9.51
N ASP A 121 -20.65 -12.51 10.59
CA ASP A 121 -19.32 -12.93 11.08
C ASP A 121 -18.55 -13.72 10.03
N CYS A 122 -19.24 -14.62 9.32
CA CYS A 122 -18.64 -15.36 8.21
C CYS A 122 -18.16 -14.44 7.08
N ALA A 123 -18.94 -13.41 6.71
CA ALA A 123 -18.54 -12.47 5.66
C ALA A 123 -17.35 -11.59 6.07
N VAL A 124 -17.32 -11.18 7.35
CA VAL A 124 -16.21 -10.40 7.91
C VAL A 124 -14.92 -11.22 7.96
N GLU A 125 -15.00 -12.49 8.39
CA GLU A 125 -13.84 -13.36 8.43
C GLU A 125 -13.31 -13.72 7.04
N LYS A 126 -14.19 -14.03 6.08
CA LYS A 126 -13.77 -14.23 4.68
C LYS A 126 -13.09 -13.00 4.10
N ARG A 127 -13.61 -11.82 4.42
CA ARG A 127 -13.00 -10.54 4.02
C ARG A 127 -11.64 -10.35 4.69
N ARG A 128 -11.52 -10.64 6.00
CA ARG A 128 -10.25 -10.59 6.73
C ARG A 128 -9.21 -11.51 6.10
N ASP A 129 -9.54 -12.77 5.84
CA ASP A 129 -8.67 -13.75 5.18
C ASP A 129 -8.21 -13.24 3.81
N ALA A 130 -9.13 -12.70 3.02
CA ALA A 130 -8.80 -12.18 1.71
C ALA A 130 -7.83 -10.98 1.81
N LEU A 131 -8.05 -10.07 2.77
CA LEU A 131 -7.17 -8.93 3.01
C LEU A 131 -5.78 -9.38 3.48
N GLU A 132 -5.68 -10.36 4.38
CA GLU A 132 -4.39 -10.93 4.81
C GLU A 132 -3.64 -11.54 3.62
N HIS A 133 -4.32 -12.32 2.80
CA HIS A 133 -3.72 -12.95 1.63
C HIS A 133 -3.22 -11.90 0.62
N VAL A 134 -3.99 -10.82 0.42
CA VAL A 134 -3.59 -9.70 -0.44
C VAL A 134 -2.31 -9.04 0.06
N VAL A 135 -2.28 -8.61 1.32
CA VAL A 135 -1.12 -7.84 1.84
C VAL A 135 0.14 -8.70 1.89
N THR A 136 0.01 -9.98 2.23
CA THR A 136 1.15 -10.92 2.26
C THR A 136 1.63 -11.26 0.85
N SER A 137 0.72 -11.42 -0.12
CA SER A 137 1.09 -11.66 -1.52
C SER A 137 1.74 -10.43 -2.16
N LEU A 138 1.21 -9.23 -1.89
CA LEU A 138 1.83 -7.98 -2.31
C LEU A 138 3.25 -7.83 -1.76
N GLN A 139 3.42 -8.06 -0.46
CA GLN A 139 4.73 -8.05 0.19
C GLN A 139 5.70 -9.00 -0.50
N LYS A 140 5.34 -10.28 -0.67
CA LYS A 140 6.17 -11.28 -1.36
C LYS A 140 6.56 -10.83 -2.77
N PHE A 141 5.63 -10.20 -3.48
CA PHE A 141 5.86 -9.74 -4.84
C PHE A 141 6.83 -8.56 -4.91
N VAL A 142 6.69 -7.56 -4.02
CA VAL A 142 7.56 -6.37 -4.02
C VAL A 142 8.95 -6.66 -3.47
N VAL A 143 9.09 -7.62 -2.55
CA VAL A 143 10.41 -8.01 -2.02
C VAL A 143 11.17 -8.95 -2.96
N ASN A 144 10.49 -9.54 -3.95
CA ASN A 144 11.14 -10.33 -4.97
C ASN A 144 12.06 -9.42 -5.82
N ARG A 145 13.37 -9.54 -5.56
CA ARG A 145 14.42 -8.75 -6.21
C ARG A 145 14.41 -8.89 -7.73
N GLN A 146 14.00 -10.05 -8.27
CA GLN A 146 13.89 -10.24 -9.72
C GLN A 146 12.78 -9.37 -10.32
N ASN A 147 11.60 -9.37 -9.69
CA ASN A 147 10.50 -8.53 -10.12
C ASN A 147 10.84 -7.04 -9.99
N ALA A 148 11.48 -6.64 -8.89
CA ALA A 148 11.91 -5.26 -8.67
C ALA A 148 12.99 -4.80 -9.68
N ALA A 149 13.95 -5.67 -10.02
CA ALA A 149 14.96 -5.37 -11.04
C ALA A 149 14.35 -5.28 -12.45
N ALA A 150 13.35 -6.10 -12.74
CA ALA A 150 12.69 -6.19 -14.05
C ALA A 150 11.65 -5.10 -14.31
N CYS A 151 11.20 -4.35 -13.29
CA CYS A 151 10.19 -3.30 -13.44
C CYS A 151 10.44 -2.09 -12.53
N SER A 152 10.73 -0.92 -13.14
CA SER A 152 10.97 0.33 -12.41
C SER A 152 9.71 0.91 -11.76
N ILE A 153 8.53 0.65 -12.33
CA ILE A 153 7.23 1.02 -11.73
C ILE A 153 7.02 0.23 -10.43
N LEU A 154 7.34 -1.06 -10.46
CA LEU A 154 7.24 -1.92 -9.29
C LEU A 154 8.21 -1.45 -8.20
N ALA A 155 9.51 -1.37 -8.52
CA ALA A 155 10.54 -0.97 -7.56
C ALA A 155 10.35 0.44 -6.99
N GLY A 156 9.73 1.34 -7.76
CA GLY A 156 9.41 2.69 -7.32
C GLY A 156 8.03 2.76 -6.68
N SER A 157 7.03 3.12 -7.50
CA SER A 157 5.70 3.52 -7.03
C SER A 157 4.96 2.43 -6.26
N VAL A 158 5.01 1.18 -6.72
CA VAL A 158 4.26 0.09 -6.07
C VAL A 158 4.89 -0.28 -4.73
N THR A 159 6.21 -0.46 -4.69
CA THR A 159 6.95 -0.70 -3.44
C THR A 159 6.71 0.43 -2.43
N GLN A 160 6.72 1.68 -2.88
CA GLN A 160 6.43 2.83 -2.00
C GLN A 160 5.00 2.77 -1.45
N LEU A 161 3.99 2.51 -2.29
CA LEU A 161 2.60 2.39 -1.83
C LEU A 161 2.43 1.27 -0.81
N VAL A 162 3.06 0.11 -1.03
CA VAL A 162 3.03 -1.01 -0.07
C VAL A 162 3.72 -0.61 1.23
N ALA A 163 4.88 0.05 1.14
CA ALA A 163 5.59 0.54 2.30
C ALA A 163 4.78 1.58 3.08
N ASP A 164 4.15 2.55 2.43
CA ASP A 164 3.31 3.55 3.09
C ASP A 164 2.07 2.91 3.72
N PHE A 165 1.50 1.88 3.09
CA PHE A 165 0.36 1.17 3.66
C PHE A 165 0.74 0.37 4.92
N VAL A 166 1.90 -0.30 4.92
CA VAL A 166 2.38 -1.15 6.02
C VAL A 166 3.07 -0.33 7.11
N LEU A 167 3.95 0.60 6.73
CA LEU A 167 4.84 1.40 7.59
C LEU A 167 4.33 2.84 7.80
N GLY A 168 3.68 3.45 6.81
CA GLY A 168 3.20 4.84 6.86
C GLY A 168 2.22 5.12 8.01
N ASP A 169 2.56 6.16 8.75
CA ASP A 169 2.08 6.64 10.04
C ASP A 169 1.46 5.65 11.04
N VAL A 170 2.17 5.53 12.15
CA VAL A 170 1.66 5.10 13.47
C VAL A 170 0.94 6.27 14.19
N SER A 171 0.79 7.44 13.53
CA SER A 171 0.15 8.62 14.08
C SER A 171 -0.88 9.18 13.09
N ASP A 172 -2.17 8.98 13.37
CA ASP A 172 -3.25 9.96 13.09
C ASP A 172 -4.64 9.48 13.54
N LYS A 173 -4.69 8.63 14.57
CA LYS A 173 -5.88 8.50 15.42
C LYS A 173 -5.47 8.56 16.88
N ILE A 174 -4.86 9.70 17.26
CA ILE A 174 -5.06 10.21 18.61
C ILE A 174 -6.58 10.24 18.80
N HIS A 175 -7.03 9.47 19.79
CA HIS A 175 -8.39 9.47 20.32
C HIS A 175 -8.99 10.89 20.27
N ARG A 176 -9.97 11.10 19.40
CA ARG A 176 -10.95 12.18 19.59
C ARG A 176 -12.26 11.59 20.10
N TRP A 177 -12.19 10.74 21.12
CA TRP A 177 -13.35 10.29 21.89
C TRP A 177 -12.94 10.20 23.37
N GLY A 178 -13.58 11.04 24.19
CA GLY A 178 -13.29 11.30 25.61
C GLY A 178 -12.69 12.69 25.77
N PHE A 179 -13.38 13.73 26.19
CA PHE A 179 -14.37 13.82 27.25
C PHE A 179 -15.40 14.89 26.89
N LEU A 180 -16.68 14.58 27.09
CA LEU A 180 -17.68 15.46 27.71
C LEU A 180 -18.95 14.62 27.89
N SER A 181 -18.93 13.78 28.92
CA SER A 181 -20.15 13.48 29.66
C SER A 181 -19.81 13.64 31.12
N LEU A 182 -20.24 14.75 31.71
CA LEU A 182 -20.58 14.84 33.11
C LEU A 182 -21.76 15.80 33.19
N THR A 183 -22.94 15.19 33.18
CA THR A 183 -24.11 15.67 33.88
C THR A 183 -23.73 16.16 35.27
N LEU A 184 -24.02 17.42 35.59
CA LEU A 184 -24.21 17.83 36.98
C LEU A 184 -25.68 18.18 37.16
N ALA A 185 -26.36 17.30 37.90
CA ALA A 185 -27.52 17.66 38.67
C ALA A 185 -27.05 18.47 39.90
N HIS A 186 -27.69 19.61 40.12
CA HIS A 186 -28.21 20.06 41.41
C HIS A 186 -29.24 21.15 41.16
#